data_AF-A0AB35KC25-F1
#
_entry.id   AF-A0AB35KC25-F1
#
_cell.length_a   1.000
_cell.length_b   1.000
_cell.length_c   1.000
_cell.angle_alpha   90.00
_cell.angle_beta   90.00
_cell.angle_gamma   90.00
#
_symmetry.space_group_name_H-M   'P 1'
#
loop_
_entity.id
_entity.type
_entity.pdbx_description
1 polymer ?
#
loop_
_entity_poly.entity_id
_entity_poly.type
_entity_poly.pdbx_seq_one_letter_code
_entity_poly.pdbx_strand_id
1 'polypeptide(L)'
;MEMQKQKPPRKKNKIITKRKVLSATMSGTLLMTSVVIPTAYSLLSNQITAQAAALNIDLLQNITSSNNSGTSTTNRWTSNSGSHNVDFTISGGALANISVLPGTRYATLVVPPELRGYVAATGNTSVSTNITIDFNKVALITAIVNAGDTLISDIAPLLSSNPLVTLNLAQVTQQLNLLRGIQDIGGGTFTSTTTLSNENALLSAPLDDGVGHILSLNVKTILQNLETAVNNLNATGPGAIAVNAALTPLKLVLNGAIDDVLLPLTNGTGNILDLLLNVSALGDTTITIPTKITAPTTIQSDIDAKFVGSAVQTTLLDVNILSGANGISYVYLAGDVNLTLVAPTGDLTATTSAVGAADAMAALPATLKDDAGVD
;
A
#
# COMPACT_ATOMS: atom_id res chain seq x y z
N MET A 1 43.19 -36.98 57.10
CA MET A 1 43.65 -36.02 58.12
C MET A 1 42.71 -34.82 58.03
N GLU A 2 41.63 -34.81 58.81
CA GLU A 2 41.49 -34.21 60.16
C GLU A 2 41.57 -32.67 60.18
N MET A 3 40.41 -32.01 60.35
CA MET A 3 39.93 -31.24 61.54
C MET A 3 40.46 -29.79 61.59
N GLN A 4 39.69 -28.72 61.32
CA GLN A 4 38.52 -28.07 61.98
C GLN A 4 38.82 -27.03 63.11
N LYS A 5 38.17 -25.85 62.95
CA LYS A 5 37.66 -24.84 63.95
C LYS A 5 38.65 -23.73 64.43
N GLN A 6 38.29 -22.45 64.72
CA GLN A 6 37.05 -21.62 64.86
C GLN A 6 37.44 -20.10 64.97
N LYS A 7 36.79 -19.12 64.27
CA LYS A 7 35.75 -18.08 64.68
C LYS A 7 36.23 -16.85 65.55
N PRO A 8 35.57 -15.65 65.65
CA PRO A 8 34.33 -15.08 65.05
C PRO A 8 34.36 -13.51 64.71
N PRO A 9 33.29 -12.63 64.80
CA PRO A 9 32.82 -11.75 63.70
C PRO A 9 32.69 -10.21 64.00
N ARG A 10 32.25 -9.36 63.04
CA ARG A 10 31.64 -8.02 63.35
C ARG A 10 30.58 -7.57 62.32
N LYS A 11 29.63 -6.73 62.80
CA LYS A 11 28.21 -6.57 62.40
C LYS A 11 27.89 -5.42 61.40
N LYS A 12 26.81 -5.66 60.63
CA LYS A 12 25.63 -4.85 60.22
C LYS A 12 25.73 -3.31 60.04
N ASN A 13 25.28 -2.84 58.88
CA ASN A 13 24.37 -1.68 58.74
C ASN A 13 23.17 -2.07 57.85
N LYS A 14 21.96 -1.67 58.26
CA LYS A 14 20.65 -2.05 57.69
C LYS A 14 19.72 -0.84 57.77
N ILE A 15 19.17 -0.35 56.64
CA ILE A 15 17.97 0.53 56.53
C ILE A 15 17.39 0.26 55.12
N ILE A 16 16.25 -0.41 54.85
CA ILE A 16 14.80 -0.20 55.15
C ILE A 16 14.12 0.92 54.32
N THR A 17 13.47 0.48 53.22
CA THR A 17 12.05 0.72 52.82
C THR A 17 11.55 2.12 52.42
N LYS A 18 10.81 2.19 51.28
CA LYS A 18 9.40 2.65 51.18
C LYS A 18 8.87 2.67 49.73
N ARG A 19 8.03 1.68 49.40
CA ARG A 19 6.92 1.84 48.43
C ARG A 19 5.84 2.68 49.12
N LYS A 20 5.32 3.72 48.47
CA LYS A 20 4.10 4.41 48.88
C LYS A 20 3.00 4.10 47.86
N VAL A 21 2.08 3.24 48.28
CA VAL A 21 0.69 3.22 47.82
C VAL A 21 -0.01 4.30 48.64
N LEU A 22 -0.76 5.20 48.00
CA LEU A 22 -1.70 6.08 48.68
C LEU A 22 -3.08 5.88 48.05
N SER A 23 -3.93 5.21 48.82
CA SER A 23 -5.37 5.24 48.73
C SER A 23 -5.88 6.54 49.34
N ALA A 24 -6.93 7.12 48.75
CA ALA A 24 -7.76 8.13 49.40
C ALA A 24 -9.23 7.84 49.06
N THR A 25 -9.93 7.30 50.04
CA THR A 25 -11.39 7.25 50.13
C THR A 25 -11.79 8.35 51.11
N MET A 26 -12.70 9.25 50.72
CA MET A 26 -13.56 9.94 51.67
C MET A 26 -14.86 10.37 50.99
N SER A 27 -15.97 10.01 51.62
CA SER A 27 -17.35 10.16 51.17
C SER A 27 -18.10 11.13 52.11
N GLY A 28 -18.97 11.98 51.54
CA GLY A 28 -20.08 12.71 52.21
C GLY A 28 -19.71 14.08 52.80
N THR A 29 -20.48 15.17 52.68
CA THR A 29 -21.87 15.42 52.22
C THR A 29 -22.07 16.94 51.95
N LEU A 30 -23.07 17.25 51.11
CA LEU A 30 -23.57 18.53 50.58
C LEU A 30 -23.51 19.79 51.47
N LEU A 31 -23.18 20.94 50.84
CA LEU A 31 -23.93 22.19 50.99
C LEU A 31 -23.98 22.95 49.64
N MET A 32 -25.20 23.35 49.26
CA MET A 32 -25.55 24.08 48.04
C MET A 32 -25.17 25.56 48.16
N THR A 33 -24.26 26.04 47.31
CA THR A 33 -24.21 27.46 46.91
C THR A 33 -23.75 27.56 45.46
N SER A 34 -24.64 28.08 44.63
CA SER A 34 -24.46 28.38 43.22
C SER A 34 -23.30 29.36 43.02
N VAL A 35 -22.27 28.95 42.26
CA VAL A 35 -21.40 29.88 41.56
C VAL A 35 -21.33 29.42 40.12
N VAL A 36 -21.92 30.23 39.25
CA VAL A 36 -21.73 30.18 37.80
C VAL A 36 -20.26 30.47 37.54
N ILE A 37 -19.49 29.47 37.10
CA ILE A 37 -18.15 29.67 36.55
C ILE A 37 -18.25 29.40 35.05
N PRO A 38 -17.95 30.39 34.19
CA PRO A 38 -18.04 30.24 32.75
C PRO A 38 -17.05 29.17 32.26
N THR A 39 -17.47 28.51 31.19
CA THR A 39 -16.73 27.57 30.35
C THR A 39 -15.25 27.95 30.17
N ALA A 40 -14.36 27.25 30.88
CA ALA A 40 -13.00 27.05 30.39
C ALA A 40 -12.99 25.69 29.71
N TYR A 41 -13.31 25.68 28.40
CA TYR A 41 -12.82 24.63 27.53
C TYR A 41 -11.31 24.58 27.74
N SER A 42 -10.84 23.55 28.42
CA SER A 42 -9.45 23.20 28.44
C SER A 42 -9.09 22.87 26.99
N LEU A 43 -8.63 23.88 26.27
CA LEU A 43 -7.75 23.77 25.11
C LEU A 43 -6.45 23.13 25.61
N LEU A 44 -6.51 21.86 25.99
CA LEU A 44 -5.39 20.96 25.81
C LEU A 44 -5.28 20.83 24.31
N SER A 45 -4.55 21.80 23.75
CA SER A 45 -3.85 21.67 22.51
C SER A 45 -3.09 20.35 22.57
N ASN A 46 -3.74 19.29 22.08
CA ASN A 46 -3.02 18.26 21.36
C ASN A 46 -2.27 19.04 20.29
N GLN A 47 -1.01 19.39 20.59
CA GLN A 47 -0.06 19.72 19.56
C GLN A 47 -0.14 18.52 18.63
N ILE A 48 -0.81 18.72 17.48
CA ILE A 48 -0.61 17.91 16.31
C ILE A 48 0.89 18.01 16.11
N THR A 49 1.59 16.99 16.59
CA THR A 49 3.00 16.85 16.33
C THR A 49 3.02 16.64 14.84
N ALA A 50 3.31 17.72 14.11
CA ALA A 50 3.63 17.64 12.70
C ALA A 50 4.84 16.71 12.61
N GLN A 51 4.59 15.42 12.45
CA GLN A 51 5.59 14.43 12.07
C GLN A 51 5.84 14.61 10.58
N ALA A 52 6.42 15.75 10.22
CA ALA A 52 7.19 15.89 9.01
C ALA A 52 8.59 15.33 9.31
N ALA A 53 8.66 14.02 9.47
CA ALA A 53 9.90 13.27 9.33
C ALA A 53 9.64 12.31 8.17
N ALA A 54 9.97 12.78 6.96
CA ALA A 54 9.94 12.02 5.74
C ALA A 54 10.88 10.81 5.85
N LEU A 55 10.40 9.71 6.43
CA LEU A 55 10.86 8.41 6.01
C LEU A 55 10.20 8.19 4.66
N ASN A 56 10.95 8.42 3.58
CA ASN A 56 10.47 8.28 2.21
C ASN A 56 10.19 6.79 1.92
N ILE A 57 9.10 6.26 2.47
CA ILE A 57 8.65 4.87 2.33
C ILE A 57 7.84 4.62 1.08
N ASP A 58 7.46 5.68 0.36
CA ASP A 58 6.65 5.57 -0.85
C ASP A 58 7.44 4.90 -1.98
N LEU A 59 6.79 3.97 -2.66
CA LEU A 59 7.30 3.24 -3.82
C LEU A 59 7.01 3.95 -5.15
N LEU A 60 6.14 4.97 -5.13
CA LEU A 60 5.63 5.66 -6.30
C LEU A 60 5.72 7.17 -6.09
N GLN A 61 5.89 7.91 -7.19
CA GLN A 61 5.79 9.38 -7.19
C GLN A 61 4.48 9.84 -7.82
N ASN A 62 4.08 11.09 -7.55
CA ASN A 62 2.86 11.69 -8.09
C ASN A 62 1.61 10.85 -7.83
N ILE A 63 1.49 10.32 -6.61
CA ILE A 63 0.39 9.44 -6.21
C ILE A 63 -0.94 10.20 -6.29
N THR A 64 -1.88 9.62 -7.01
CA THR A 64 -3.29 10.05 -7.10
C THR A 64 -4.19 8.93 -6.60
N SER A 65 -5.31 9.29 -5.97
CA SER A 65 -6.32 8.32 -5.56
C SER A 65 -7.70 8.76 -6.03
N SER A 66 -8.50 7.79 -6.46
CA SER A 66 -9.91 7.98 -6.83
C SER A 66 -10.74 6.80 -6.34
N ASN A 67 -12.06 6.97 -6.30
CA ASN A 67 -12.99 5.90 -6.01
C ASN A 67 -14.26 6.01 -6.86
N ASN A 68 -15.01 4.92 -6.96
CA ASN A 68 -16.24 4.84 -7.74
C ASN A 68 -17.53 5.01 -6.90
N SER A 69 -17.45 5.61 -5.70
CA SER A 69 -18.64 5.78 -4.83
C SER A 69 -19.74 6.66 -5.45
N GLY A 70 -19.39 7.50 -6.43
CA GLY A 70 -20.31 8.47 -7.05
C GLY A 70 -20.75 9.60 -6.11
N THR A 71 -20.15 9.69 -4.91
CA THR A 71 -20.49 10.69 -3.91
C THR A 71 -19.72 11.98 -4.11
N SER A 72 -20.31 13.09 -3.68
CA SER A 72 -19.70 14.43 -3.65
C SER A 72 -20.21 15.22 -2.46
N THR A 73 -19.72 16.44 -2.27
CA THR A 73 -20.24 17.37 -1.25
C THR A 73 -21.73 17.72 -1.44
N THR A 74 -22.26 17.53 -2.65
CA THR A 74 -23.68 17.79 -2.99
C THR A 74 -24.50 16.51 -3.17
N ASN A 75 -23.86 15.37 -3.42
CA ASN A 75 -24.50 14.07 -3.59
C ASN A 75 -23.94 13.08 -2.57
N ARG A 76 -24.53 13.08 -1.37
CA ARG A 76 -24.07 12.28 -0.23
C ARG A 76 -24.93 11.03 -0.06
N TRP A 77 -24.33 9.94 0.41
CA TRP A 77 -25.12 8.78 0.83
C TRP A 77 -25.87 9.08 2.12
N THR A 78 -27.15 8.76 2.17
CA THR A 78 -27.93 8.89 3.40
C THR A 78 -27.48 7.86 4.42
N SER A 79 -27.74 8.15 5.70
CA SER A 79 -27.69 7.13 6.76
C SER A 79 -28.53 5.92 6.35
N ASN A 80 -28.09 4.74 6.78
CA ASN A 80 -28.79 3.48 6.51
C ASN A 80 -29.06 3.17 5.01
N SER A 81 -28.31 3.78 4.08
CA SER A 81 -28.40 3.49 2.63
C SER A 81 -27.87 2.10 2.24
N GLY A 82 -27.56 1.25 3.22
CA GLY A 82 -27.08 -0.12 3.03
C GLY A 82 -25.58 -0.21 2.78
N SER A 83 -25.16 -1.31 2.18
CA SER A 83 -23.77 -1.54 1.78
C SER A 83 -23.57 -1.24 0.31
N HIS A 84 -22.50 -0.51 -0.01
CA HIS A 84 -22.09 -0.16 -1.37
C HIS A 84 -20.69 -0.70 -1.65
N ASN A 85 -20.47 -1.22 -2.85
CA ASN A 85 -19.12 -1.58 -3.29
C ASN A 85 -18.41 -0.32 -3.74
N VAL A 86 -17.21 -0.10 -3.21
CA VAL A 86 -16.35 1.04 -3.54
C VAL A 86 -14.96 0.52 -3.86
N ASP A 87 -14.55 0.71 -5.10
CA ASP A 87 -13.22 0.38 -5.56
C ASP A 87 -12.34 1.62 -5.47
N PHE A 88 -11.29 1.54 -4.67
CA PHE A 88 -10.29 2.59 -4.56
C PHE A 88 -9.19 2.34 -5.57
N THR A 89 -8.96 3.28 -6.46
CA THR A 89 -7.87 3.22 -7.45
C THR A 89 -6.77 4.19 -7.04
N ILE A 90 -5.56 3.67 -6.87
CA ILE A 90 -4.35 4.43 -6.54
C ILE A 90 -3.42 4.32 -7.74
N SER A 91 -3.01 5.46 -8.30
CA SER A 91 -2.11 5.51 -9.45
C SER A 91 -0.90 6.37 -9.13
N GLY A 92 0.29 5.92 -9.53
CA GLY A 92 1.54 6.65 -9.36
C GLY A 92 2.58 6.26 -10.39
N GLY A 93 3.56 7.12 -10.59
CA GLY A 93 4.65 6.90 -11.53
C GLY A 93 5.89 6.28 -10.88
N ALA A 94 6.82 5.86 -11.74
CA ALA A 94 8.13 5.35 -11.34
C ALA A 94 8.93 6.37 -10.50
N LEU A 95 9.58 5.95 -9.42
CA LEU A 95 10.50 6.82 -8.68
C LEU A 95 11.72 7.17 -9.53
N ALA A 96 12.15 8.44 -9.48
CA ALA A 96 13.37 8.88 -10.15
C ALA A 96 14.66 8.18 -9.66
N ASN A 97 14.64 7.57 -8.47
CA ASN A 97 15.76 6.81 -7.92
C ASN A 97 15.27 5.51 -7.28
N ILE A 98 15.94 4.40 -7.60
CA ILE A 98 15.73 3.09 -6.96
C ILE A 98 16.40 3.12 -5.58
N SER A 99 15.69 3.61 -4.57
CA SER A 99 16.13 3.46 -3.18
C SER A 99 15.70 2.10 -2.67
N VAL A 100 16.68 1.29 -2.26
CA VAL A 100 16.42 -0.01 -1.66
C VAL A 100 15.98 0.23 -0.22
N LEU A 101 14.67 0.17 0.01
CA LEU A 101 14.13 0.24 1.36
C LEU A 101 14.07 -1.15 2.00
N PRO A 102 14.35 -1.28 3.30
CA PRO A 102 14.18 -2.55 3.98
C PRO A 102 12.69 -2.89 4.17
N GLY A 103 12.34 -4.15 3.92
CA GLY A 103 11.01 -4.70 4.18
C GLY A 103 10.21 -5.03 2.92
N THR A 104 8.99 -5.51 3.16
CA THR A 104 8.06 -5.95 2.12
C THR A 104 7.35 -4.76 1.50
N ARG A 105 7.05 -4.86 0.21
CA ARG A 105 6.26 -3.85 -0.49
C ARG A 105 4.77 -4.09 -0.29
N TYR A 106 4.01 -3.04 0.02
CA TYR A 106 2.58 -3.10 0.29
C TYR A 106 1.83 -2.03 -0.50
N ALA A 107 0.68 -2.42 -1.05
CA ALA A 107 -0.40 -1.49 -1.33
C ALA A 107 -1.21 -1.29 -0.06
N THR A 108 -1.53 -0.05 0.28
CA THR A 108 -2.23 0.30 1.51
C THR A 108 -3.37 1.27 1.26
N LEU A 109 -4.43 1.15 2.04
CA LEU A 109 -5.55 2.08 2.10
C LEU A 109 -5.96 2.29 3.55
N VAL A 110 -5.72 3.49 4.06
CA VAL A 110 -6.12 3.92 5.41
C VAL A 110 -7.61 4.22 5.42
N VAL A 111 -8.31 3.60 6.37
CA VAL A 111 -9.72 3.81 6.64
C VAL A 111 -9.90 4.96 7.65
N PRO A 112 -10.72 5.98 7.32
CA PRO A 112 -10.99 7.09 8.21
C PRO A 112 -11.66 6.63 9.52
N PRO A 113 -11.35 7.24 10.67
CA PRO A 113 -11.89 6.84 11.98
C PRO A 113 -13.40 6.66 12.03
N GLU A 114 -14.13 7.51 11.31
CA GLU A 114 -15.59 7.57 11.27
C GLU A 114 -16.22 6.33 10.61
N LEU A 115 -15.47 5.61 9.78
CA LEU A 115 -15.94 4.42 9.06
C LEU A 115 -15.23 3.12 9.50
N ARG A 116 -14.44 3.15 10.58
CA ARG A 116 -13.82 1.93 11.11
C ARG A 116 -14.90 0.96 11.60
N GLY A 117 -14.81 -0.29 11.16
CA GLY A 117 -15.84 -1.32 11.39
C GLY A 117 -16.98 -1.32 10.36
N TYR A 118 -17.08 -0.29 9.52
CA TYR A 118 -18.06 -0.19 8.43
C TYR A 118 -17.47 -0.49 7.05
N VAL A 119 -16.15 -0.62 6.96
CA VAL A 119 -15.42 -0.97 5.73
C VAL A 119 -14.91 -2.40 5.81
N ALA A 120 -15.13 -3.16 4.74
CA ALA A 120 -14.59 -4.50 4.54
C ALA A 120 -13.94 -4.62 3.15
N ALA A 121 -12.97 -5.52 3.01
CA ALA A 121 -12.45 -5.89 1.69
C ALA A 121 -13.45 -6.83 1.00
N THR A 122 -13.78 -6.57 -0.27
CA THR A 122 -14.72 -7.38 -1.07
C THR A 122 -14.01 -8.39 -1.96
N GLY A 123 -12.68 -8.26 -2.10
CA GLY A 123 -11.85 -9.16 -2.91
C GLY A 123 -10.36 -8.82 -2.84
N ASN A 124 -9.62 -9.44 -3.73
CA ASN A 124 -8.18 -9.25 -3.88
C ASN A 124 -7.88 -7.90 -4.54
N THR A 125 -6.78 -7.28 -4.12
CA THR A 125 -6.26 -6.06 -4.72
C THR A 125 -5.65 -6.40 -6.08
N SER A 126 -6.09 -5.71 -7.12
CA SER A 126 -5.51 -5.83 -8.46
C SER A 126 -4.41 -4.80 -8.63
N VAL A 127 -3.27 -5.20 -9.18
CA VAL A 127 -2.12 -4.32 -9.40
C VAL A 127 -1.65 -4.48 -10.83
N SER A 128 -1.56 -3.38 -11.54
CA SER A 128 -0.94 -3.25 -12.84
C SER A 128 0.32 -2.41 -12.70
N THR A 129 1.49 -2.95 -13.04
CA THR A 129 2.74 -2.22 -12.89
C THR A 129 3.70 -2.59 -14.01
N ASN A 130 4.50 -1.61 -14.42
CA ASN A 130 5.70 -1.86 -15.23
C ASN A 130 6.92 -2.06 -14.32
N ILE A 131 7.90 -2.87 -14.71
CA ILE A 131 9.05 -3.16 -13.85
C ILE A 131 10.35 -2.85 -14.56
N THR A 132 11.22 -2.10 -13.88
CA THR A 132 12.58 -1.84 -14.33
C THR A 132 13.57 -2.56 -13.41
N ILE A 133 14.61 -3.17 -13.98
CA ILE A 133 15.65 -3.89 -13.25
C ILE A 133 17.03 -3.35 -13.62
N ASP A 134 17.90 -3.23 -12.62
CA ASP A 134 19.34 -3.06 -12.83
C ASP A 134 20.05 -4.42 -12.83
N PHE A 135 20.25 -5.00 -14.02
CA PHE A 135 20.87 -6.32 -14.18
C PHE A 135 22.35 -6.36 -13.79
N ASN A 136 23.03 -5.20 -13.76
CA ASN A 136 24.43 -5.12 -13.34
C ASN A 136 24.63 -5.48 -11.86
N LYS A 137 23.56 -5.40 -11.06
CA LYS A 137 23.57 -5.77 -9.64
C LYS A 137 23.24 -7.23 -9.39
N VAL A 138 22.92 -7.99 -10.45
CA VAL A 138 22.59 -9.42 -10.37
C VAL A 138 23.78 -10.23 -10.89
N ALA A 139 24.61 -10.72 -9.98
CA ALA A 139 25.86 -11.42 -10.31
C ALA A 139 25.65 -12.61 -11.28
N LEU A 140 24.56 -13.35 -11.10
CA LEU A 140 24.20 -14.49 -11.95
C LEU A 140 23.90 -14.06 -13.40
N ILE A 141 23.19 -12.95 -13.60
CA ILE A 141 22.93 -12.39 -14.95
C ILE A 141 24.22 -11.84 -15.56
N THR A 142 25.08 -11.23 -14.74
CA THR A 142 26.39 -10.75 -15.20
C THR A 142 27.27 -11.90 -15.71
N ALA A 143 27.20 -13.09 -15.10
CA ALA A 143 27.90 -14.27 -15.60
C ALA A 143 27.41 -14.70 -17.00
N ILE A 144 26.10 -14.64 -17.26
CA ILE A 144 25.53 -14.91 -18.61
C ILE A 144 26.04 -13.89 -19.61
N VAL A 145 26.02 -12.59 -19.27
CA VAL A 145 26.53 -11.53 -20.15
C VAL A 145 28.00 -11.75 -20.48
N ASN A 146 28.83 -12.09 -19.49
CA ASN A 146 30.26 -12.37 -19.70
C ASN A 146 30.49 -13.59 -20.59
N ALA A 147 29.72 -14.67 -20.41
CA ALA A 147 29.77 -15.84 -21.27
C ALA A 147 29.35 -15.50 -22.72
N GLY A 148 28.34 -14.64 -22.88
CA GLY A 148 27.90 -14.13 -24.17
C GLY A 148 28.95 -13.25 -24.87
N ASP A 149 29.59 -12.34 -24.13
CA ASP A 149 30.67 -11.50 -24.64
C ASP A 149 31.88 -12.37 -25.06
N THR A 150 32.20 -13.41 -24.29
CA THR A 150 33.24 -14.40 -24.63
C THR A 150 32.90 -15.15 -25.91
N LEU A 151 31.66 -15.65 -26.05
CA LEU A 151 31.18 -16.29 -27.28
C LEU A 151 31.36 -15.37 -28.49
N ILE A 152 30.94 -14.11 -28.39
CA ILE A 152 31.05 -13.15 -29.49
C ILE A 152 32.53 -12.87 -29.84
N SER A 153 33.38 -12.72 -28.83
CA SER A 153 34.82 -12.51 -29.01
C SER A 153 35.50 -13.71 -29.67
N ASP A 154 35.17 -14.94 -29.26
CA ASP A 154 35.78 -16.18 -29.79
C ASP A 154 35.30 -16.52 -31.20
N ILE A 155 34.14 -15.98 -31.63
CA ILE A 155 33.64 -16.13 -33.00
C ILE A 155 34.41 -15.26 -33.99
N ALA A 156 34.89 -14.09 -33.59
CA ALA A 156 35.64 -13.19 -34.47
C ALA A 156 36.86 -13.83 -35.16
N PRO A 157 37.78 -14.54 -34.45
CA PRO A 157 38.90 -15.24 -35.07
C PRO A 157 38.48 -16.44 -35.93
N LEU A 158 37.34 -17.08 -35.63
CA LEU A 158 36.81 -18.19 -36.43
C LEU A 158 36.33 -17.69 -37.81
N LEU A 159 35.68 -16.53 -37.84
CA LEU A 159 35.21 -15.90 -39.09
C LEU A 159 36.37 -15.30 -39.90
N SER A 160 37.37 -14.70 -39.25
CA SER A 160 38.54 -14.16 -39.96
C SER A 160 39.38 -15.23 -40.65
N SER A 161 39.43 -16.44 -40.07
CA SER A 161 40.08 -17.61 -40.65
C SER A 161 39.24 -18.28 -41.76
N ASN A 162 37.96 -17.91 -41.91
CA ASN A 162 37.01 -18.48 -42.86
C ASN A 162 36.17 -17.39 -43.55
N PRO A 163 36.76 -16.55 -44.43
CA PRO A 163 36.11 -15.35 -44.96
C PRO A 163 34.88 -15.61 -45.84
N LEU A 164 34.64 -16.86 -46.26
CA LEU A 164 33.48 -17.27 -47.05
C LEU A 164 32.30 -17.76 -46.18
N VAL A 165 32.47 -17.78 -44.84
CA VAL A 165 31.44 -18.19 -43.89
C VAL A 165 30.60 -16.99 -43.46
N THR A 166 29.29 -17.15 -43.50
CA THR A 166 28.32 -16.18 -42.96
C THR A 166 27.74 -16.70 -41.65
N LEU A 167 27.73 -15.84 -40.63
CA LEU A 167 27.12 -16.13 -39.33
C LEU A 167 26.36 -14.90 -38.83
N ASN A 168 25.11 -15.09 -38.44
CA ASN A 168 24.27 -14.00 -37.92
C ASN A 168 24.25 -14.01 -36.38
N LEU A 169 24.85 -13.00 -35.77
CA LEU A 169 24.88 -12.79 -34.32
C LEU A 169 23.83 -11.81 -33.82
N ALA A 170 23.04 -11.19 -34.71
CA ALA A 170 22.15 -10.09 -34.36
C ALA A 170 21.18 -10.46 -33.24
N GLN A 171 20.58 -11.66 -33.30
CA GLN A 171 19.65 -12.12 -32.27
C GLN A 171 20.33 -12.35 -30.92
N VAL A 172 21.52 -12.96 -30.91
CA VAL A 172 22.30 -13.20 -29.68
C VAL A 172 22.69 -11.87 -29.04
N THR A 173 23.24 -10.94 -29.82
CA THR A 173 23.60 -9.60 -29.33
C THR A 173 22.38 -8.83 -28.83
N GLN A 174 21.24 -8.90 -29.52
CA GLN A 174 20.01 -8.24 -29.08
C GLN A 174 19.54 -8.76 -27.72
N GLN A 175 19.47 -10.08 -27.56
CA GLN A 175 19.01 -10.68 -26.29
C GLN A 175 20.01 -10.44 -25.14
N LEU A 176 21.32 -10.48 -25.41
CA LEU A 176 22.34 -10.12 -24.42
C LEU A 176 22.21 -8.66 -23.98
N ASN A 177 21.88 -7.73 -24.89
CA ASN A 177 21.68 -6.34 -24.53
C ASN A 177 20.47 -6.12 -23.60
N LEU A 178 19.43 -6.98 -23.67
CA LEU A 178 18.30 -6.96 -22.74
C LEU A 178 18.66 -7.41 -21.32
N LEU A 179 19.83 -8.01 -21.13
CA LEU A 179 20.37 -8.43 -19.83
C LEU A 179 21.45 -7.48 -19.30
N ARG A 180 21.64 -6.32 -19.95
CA ARG A 180 22.70 -5.36 -19.62
C ARG A 180 22.12 -4.04 -19.13
N GLY A 181 22.71 -3.50 -18.08
CA GLY A 181 22.32 -2.20 -17.57
C GLY A 181 20.96 -2.18 -16.88
N ILE A 182 20.35 -1.00 -16.89
CA ILE A 182 18.99 -0.78 -16.40
C ILE A 182 18.06 -1.03 -17.57
N GLN A 183 17.15 -2.00 -17.42
CA GLN A 183 16.23 -2.41 -18.46
C GLN A 183 14.81 -2.42 -17.96
N ASP A 184 13.90 -1.98 -18.81
CA ASP A 184 12.48 -2.24 -18.66
C ASP A 184 12.21 -3.67 -19.12
N ILE A 185 11.87 -4.54 -18.17
CA ILE A 185 11.56 -5.94 -18.45
C ILE A 185 10.09 -6.14 -18.79
N GLY A 186 9.33 -5.06 -18.92
CA GLY A 186 7.89 -5.07 -19.13
C GLY A 186 7.10 -5.17 -17.84
N GLY A 187 5.79 -5.00 -18.00
CA GLY A 187 4.82 -4.96 -16.92
C GLY A 187 3.82 -6.10 -17.00
N GLY A 188 3.00 -6.18 -15.97
CA GLY A 188 1.94 -7.18 -15.90
C GLY A 188 0.88 -6.79 -14.89
N THR A 189 -0.20 -7.57 -14.90
CA THR A 189 -1.25 -7.49 -13.90
C THR A 189 -1.19 -8.71 -12.99
N PHE A 190 -1.35 -8.48 -11.69
CA PHE A 190 -1.47 -9.55 -10.71
C PHE A 190 -2.52 -9.18 -9.67
N THR A 191 -2.95 -10.19 -8.91
CA THR A 191 -3.83 -9.98 -7.76
C THR A 191 -3.12 -10.39 -6.48
N SER A 192 -3.37 -9.64 -5.42
CA SER A 192 -2.85 -9.93 -4.08
C SER A 192 -3.96 -9.93 -3.05
N THR A 193 -3.81 -10.76 -2.02
CA THR A 193 -4.82 -10.90 -0.98
C THR A 193 -4.88 -9.63 -0.14
N THR A 194 -6.05 -9.00 -0.09
CA THR A 194 -6.28 -7.81 0.74
C THR A 194 -6.61 -8.22 2.16
N THR A 195 -5.88 -7.68 3.12
CA THR A 195 -6.08 -7.95 4.55
C THR A 195 -6.48 -6.66 5.27
N LEU A 196 -7.46 -6.76 6.17
CA LEU A 196 -7.86 -5.66 7.03
C LEU A 196 -7.14 -5.82 8.38
N SER A 197 -6.33 -4.84 8.76
CA SER A 197 -5.48 -4.84 9.94
C SER A 197 -5.63 -3.55 10.74
N ASN A 198 -4.91 -3.45 11.86
CA ASN A 198 -4.88 -2.28 12.73
C ASN A 198 -6.28 -1.85 13.21
N GLU A 199 -7.05 -2.74 13.84
CA GLU A 199 -8.39 -2.42 14.36
C GLU A 199 -9.33 -1.83 13.29
N ASN A 200 -9.36 -2.46 12.11
CA ASN A 200 -10.15 -2.04 10.95
C ASN A 200 -9.75 -0.67 10.36
N ALA A 201 -8.55 -0.18 10.67
CA ALA A 201 -8.05 1.11 10.19
C ALA A 201 -7.22 1.02 8.91
N LEU A 202 -6.79 -0.18 8.49
CA LEU A 202 -5.87 -0.32 7.36
C LEU A 202 -6.17 -1.54 6.51
N LEU A 203 -6.45 -1.33 5.23
CA LEU A 203 -6.40 -2.40 4.24
C LEU A 203 -4.99 -2.45 3.66
N SER A 204 -4.42 -3.65 3.58
CA SER A 204 -3.07 -3.86 3.05
C SER A 204 -3.00 -5.11 2.18
N ALA A 205 -2.26 -5.01 1.07
CA ALA A 205 -1.98 -6.12 0.18
C ALA A 205 -0.47 -6.18 -0.14
N PRO A 206 0.22 -7.29 0.15
CA PRO A 206 1.64 -7.44 -0.18
C PRO A 206 1.84 -7.51 -1.70
N LEU A 207 2.90 -6.88 -2.21
CA LEU A 207 3.17 -6.77 -3.65
C LEU A 207 4.27 -7.73 -4.12
N ASP A 208 5.11 -8.23 -3.22
CA ASP A 208 6.34 -8.95 -3.57
C ASP A 208 6.10 -10.26 -4.31
N ASP A 209 5.09 -11.04 -3.91
CA ASP A 209 4.75 -12.29 -4.60
C ASP A 209 4.33 -12.05 -6.06
N GLY A 210 3.51 -11.02 -6.27
CA GLY A 210 3.00 -10.67 -7.60
C GLY A 210 4.05 -10.02 -8.49
N VAL A 211 4.85 -9.09 -7.95
CA VAL A 211 6.00 -8.53 -8.66
C VAL A 211 7.03 -9.62 -8.94
N GLY A 212 7.24 -10.54 -8.00
CA GLY A 212 8.12 -11.70 -8.16
C GLY A 212 7.65 -12.61 -9.29
N HIS A 213 6.35 -12.84 -9.40
CA HIS A 213 5.79 -13.59 -10.52
C HIS A 213 6.06 -12.91 -11.86
N ILE A 214 5.81 -11.60 -12.00
CA ILE A 214 6.10 -10.85 -13.24
C ILE A 214 7.60 -10.89 -13.57
N LEU A 215 8.45 -10.64 -12.57
CA LEU A 215 9.92 -10.71 -12.71
C LEU A 215 10.35 -12.08 -13.25
N SER A 216 9.85 -13.15 -12.62
CA SER A 216 10.20 -14.52 -13.01
C SER A 216 9.78 -14.84 -14.43
N LEU A 217 8.57 -14.43 -14.84
CA LEU A 217 8.03 -14.68 -16.17
C LEU A 217 8.80 -13.92 -17.26
N ASN A 218 9.04 -12.63 -17.03
CA ASN A 218 9.67 -11.76 -18.02
C ASN A 218 11.16 -12.08 -18.18
N VAL A 219 11.89 -12.27 -17.07
CA VAL A 219 13.30 -12.68 -17.12
C VAL A 219 13.44 -14.07 -17.74
N LYS A 220 12.57 -15.02 -17.38
CA LYS A 220 12.52 -16.34 -18.03
C LYS A 220 12.36 -16.23 -19.54
N THR A 221 11.46 -15.36 -20.00
CA THR A 221 11.23 -15.15 -21.43
C THR A 221 12.47 -14.61 -22.14
N ILE A 222 13.17 -13.64 -21.55
CA ILE A 222 14.44 -13.12 -22.09
C ILE A 222 15.49 -14.23 -22.16
N LEU A 223 15.65 -15.02 -21.10
CA LEU A 223 16.62 -16.11 -21.04
C LEU A 223 16.32 -17.22 -22.06
N GLN A 224 15.06 -17.63 -22.21
CA GLN A 224 14.64 -18.64 -23.20
C GLN A 224 14.82 -18.14 -24.64
N ASN A 225 14.57 -16.85 -24.89
CA ASN A 225 14.83 -16.25 -26.19
C ASN A 225 16.33 -16.21 -26.50
N LEU A 226 17.17 -15.92 -25.50
CA LEU A 226 18.62 -15.99 -25.63
C LEU A 226 19.09 -17.42 -25.89
N GLU A 227 18.65 -18.40 -25.10
CA GLU A 227 18.99 -19.82 -25.28
C GLU A 227 18.62 -20.29 -26.70
N THR A 228 17.42 -19.94 -27.16
CA THR A 228 16.94 -20.23 -28.52
C THR A 228 17.81 -19.57 -29.58
N ALA A 229 18.21 -18.31 -29.39
CA ALA A 229 19.09 -17.60 -30.30
C ALA A 229 20.48 -18.26 -30.40
N VAL A 230 21.02 -18.70 -29.27
CA VAL A 230 22.32 -19.40 -29.19
C VAL A 230 22.24 -20.78 -29.86
N ASN A 231 21.14 -21.51 -29.62
CA ASN A 231 20.90 -22.81 -30.26
C ASN A 231 20.79 -22.68 -31.79
N ASN A 232 20.08 -21.66 -32.27
CA ASN A 232 19.88 -21.37 -33.69
C ASN A 232 21.11 -20.77 -34.39
N LEU A 233 22.15 -20.37 -33.65
CA LEU A 233 23.36 -19.80 -34.22
C LEU A 233 24.08 -20.83 -35.11
N ASN A 234 23.99 -20.69 -36.42
CA ASN A 234 24.57 -21.66 -37.35
C ASN A 234 25.31 -20.94 -38.48
N ALA A 235 26.55 -21.34 -38.72
CA ALA A 235 27.35 -20.86 -39.82
C ALA A 235 26.85 -21.44 -41.15
N THR A 236 26.88 -20.63 -42.19
CA THR A 236 26.52 -21.01 -43.57
C THR A 236 27.65 -20.68 -44.53
N GLY A 237 27.76 -21.43 -45.64
CA GLY A 237 28.80 -21.25 -46.67
C GLY A 237 29.96 -22.27 -46.62
N PRO A 238 30.96 -22.13 -47.52
CA PRO A 238 32.13 -23.01 -47.57
C PRO A 238 32.96 -22.89 -46.28
N GLY A 239 33.14 -24.01 -45.56
CA GLY A 239 33.83 -24.03 -44.26
C GLY A 239 32.91 -24.01 -43.03
N ALA A 240 31.58 -23.92 -43.24
CA ALA A 240 30.60 -23.93 -42.16
C ALA A 240 30.70 -25.15 -41.24
N ILE A 241 31.10 -26.32 -41.75
CA ILE A 241 31.25 -27.54 -40.93
C ILE A 241 32.29 -27.34 -39.81
N ALA A 242 33.47 -26.79 -40.16
CA ALA A 242 34.53 -26.56 -39.18
C ALA A 242 34.16 -25.47 -38.18
N VAL A 243 33.51 -24.39 -38.64
CA VAL A 243 33.04 -23.31 -37.76
C VAL A 243 31.94 -23.81 -36.83
N ASN A 244 30.96 -24.58 -37.32
CA ASN A 244 29.88 -25.13 -36.50
C ASN A 244 30.40 -26.12 -35.46
N ALA A 245 31.42 -26.92 -35.79
CA ALA A 245 32.09 -27.79 -34.81
C ALA A 245 32.79 -26.99 -33.70
N ALA A 246 33.39 -25.84 -34.03
CA ALA A 246 34.00 -24.93 -33.05
C ALA A 246 32.96 -24.14 -32.24
N LEU A 247 31.78 -23.87 -32.81
CA LEU A 247 30.67 -23.21 -32.10
C LEU A 247 30.03 -24.09 -31.02
N THR A 248 29.97 -25.41 -31.22
CA THR A 248 29.33 -26.34 -30.26
C THR A 248 29.82 -26.18 -28.81
N PRO A 249 31.14 -26.23 -28.50
CA PRO A 249 31.62 -26.04 -27.15
C PRO A 249 31.33 -24.63 -26.60
N LEU A 250 31.38 -23.59 -27.45
CA LEU A 250 31.09 -22.21 -27.01
C LEU A 250 29.61 -22.03 -26.66
N LYS A 251 28.70 -22.62 -27.45
CA LYS A 251 27.27 -22.67 -27.15
C LYS A 251 26.99 -23.39 -25.84
N LEU A 252 27.70 -24.50 -25.58
CA LEU A 252 27.53 -25.28 -24.35
C LEU A 252 27.83 -24.44 -23.10
N VAL A 253 28.92 -23.64 -23.13
CA VAL A 253 29.30 -22.77 -22.01
C VAL A 253 28.22 -21.72 -21.75
N LEU A 254 27.73 -21.05 -22.80
CA LEU A 254 26.69 -20.04 -22.64
C LEU A 254 25.34 -20.64 -22.21
N ASN A 255 24.92 -21.74 -22.82
CA ASN A 255 23.69 -22.42 -22.42
C ASN A 255 23.77 -22.93 -20.98
N GLY A 256 24.92 -23.44 -20.53
CA GLY A 256 25.12 -23.80 -19.12
C GLY A 256 24.92 -22.62 -18.17
N ALA A 257 25.49 -21.45 -18.50
CA ALA A 257 25.27 -20.24 -17.70
C ALA A 257 23.81 -19.76 -17.71
N ILE A 258 23.10 -19.94 -18.83
CA ILE A 258 21.67 -19.63 -18.94
C ILE A 258 20.85 -20.58 -18.06
N ASP A 259 21.12 -21.88 -18.13
CA ASP A 259 20.43 -22.93 -17.38
C ASP A 259 20.61 -22.78 -15.87
N ASP A 260 21.79 -22.35 -15.42
CA ASP A 260 22.10 -22.05 -14.02
C ASP A 260 21.17 -20.98 -13.42
N VAL A 261 20.54 -20.13 -14.26
CA VAL A 261 19.57 -19.11 -13.83
C VAL A 261 18.14 -19.53 -14.18
N LEU A 262 17.93 -20.08 -15.37
CA LEU A 262 16.62 -20.45 -15.89
C LEU A 262 15.97 -21.59 -15.09
N LEU A 263 16.76 -22.57 -14.66
CA LEU A 263 16.25 -23.73 -13.90
C LEU A 263 15.81 -23.32 -12.49
N PRO A 264 16.61 -22.57 -11.69
CA PRO A 264 16.15 -22.05 -10.41
C PRO A 264 14.90 -21.17 -10.55
N LEU A 265 14.88 -20.27 -11.54
CA LEU A 265 13.75 -19.38 -11.79
C LEU A 265 12.47 -20.13 -12.18
N THR A 266 12.59 -21.22 -12.95
CA THR A 266 11.44 -22.05 -13.34
C THR A 266 10.89 -22.88 -12.18
N ASN A 267 11.77 -23.39 -11.32
CA ASN A 267 11.36 -24.22 -10.19
C ASN A 267 10.98 -23.38 -8.95
N GLY A 268 11.12 -22.05 -8.99
CA GLY A 268 10.96 -21.19 -7.82
C GLY A 268 11.97 -21.52 -6.73
N THR A 269 13.15 -21.99 -7.11
CA THR A 269 14.22 -22.39 -6.20
C THR A 269 15.39 -21.40 -6.28
N GLY A 270 16.20 -21.35 -5.22
CA GLY A 270 17.31 -20.42 -5.15
C GLY A 270 16.89 -18.99 -4.81
N ASN A 271 17.88 -18.13 -4.59
CA ASN A 271 17.72 -16.73 -4.18
C ASN A 271 17.65 -15.75 -5.36
N ILE A 272 17.56 -16.25 -6.61
CA ILE A 272 17.53 -15.39 -7.81
C ILE A 272 16.32 -14.46 -7.80
N LEU A 273 15.16 -14.94 -7.35
CA LEU A 273 13.96 -14.13 -7.30
C LEU A 273 14.11 -12.99 -6.29
N ASP A 274 14.68 -13.26 -5.12
CA ASP A 274 14.96 -12.25 -4.09
C ASP A 274 15.98 -11.22 -4.58
N LEU A 275 17.02 -11.68 -5.29
CA LEU A 275 18.01 -10.80 -5.92
C LEU A 275 17.33 -9.87 -6.95
N LEU A 276 16.49 -10.42 -7.82
CA LEU A 276 15.73 -9.65 -8.82
C LEU A 276 14.74 -8.68 -8.16
N LEU A 277 14.04 -9.12 -7.11
CA LEU A 277 13.12 -8.28 -6.34
C LEU A 277 13.84 -7.09 -5.71
N ASN A 278 15.00 -7.31 -5.12
CA ASN A 278 15.80 -6.29 -4.45
C ASN A 278 16.37 -5.23 -5.41
N VAL A 279 16.61 -5.61 -6.68
CA VAL A 279 17.10 -4.69 -7.72
C VAL A 279 15.98 -4.19 -8.64
N SER A 280 14.72 -4.57 -8.36
CA SER A 280 13.54 -4.16 -9.12
C SER A 280 12.96 -2.86 -8.61
N ALA A 281 12.56 -2.00 -9.54
CA ALA A 281 11.80 -0.79 -9.27
C ALA A 281 10.43 -0.87 -9.94
N LEU A 282 9.41 -0.42 -9.22
CA LEU A 282 8.08 -0.25 -9.79
C LEU A 282 8.09 0.99 -10.69
N GLY A 283 7.52 0.81 -11.87
CA GLY A 283 7.27 1.86 -12.84
C GLY A 283 5.91 2.51 -12.62
N ASP A 284 5.28 2.90 -13.72
CA ASP A 284 3.88 3.36 -13.70
C ASP A 284 2.99 2.24 -13.17
N THR A 285 2.30 2.53 -12.08
CA THR A 285 1.58 1.55 -11.30
C THR A 285 0.17 2.03 -11.02
N THR A 286 -0.79 1.14 -11.23
CA THR A 286 -2.20 1.33 -10.88
C THR A 286 -2.64 0.18 -9.99
N ILE A 287 -3.18 0.51 -8.82
CA ILE A 287 -3.61 -0.42 -7.79
C ILE A 287 -5.10 -0.20 -7.58
N THR A 288 -5.91 -1.25 -7.63
CA THR A 288 -7.34 -1.22 -7.36
C THR A 288 -7.66 -2.10 -6.16
N ILE A 289 -8.15 -1.49 -5.07
CA ILE A 289 -8.54 -2.16 -3.83
C ILE A 289 -10.07 -2.19 -3.77
N PRO A 290 -10.71 -3.37 -3.98
CA PRO A 290 -12.15 -3.49 -3.90
C PRO A 290 -12.61 -3.54 -2.44
N THR A 291 -13.48 -2.62 -2.07
CA THR A 291 -14.02 -2.51 -0.70
C THR A 291 -15.54 -2.50 -0.70
N LYS A 292 -16.13 -2.79 0.46
CA LYS A 292 -17.55 -2.62 0.74
C LYS A 292 -17.66 -1.68 1.92
N ILE A 293 -18.38 -0.58 1.72
CA ILE A 293 -18.67 0.41 2.75
C ILE A 293 -20.14 0.27 3.13
N THR A 294 -20.41 0.08 4.42
CA THR A 294 -21.77 0.03 4.95
C THR A 294 -22.07 1.35 5.64
N ALA A 295 -23.05 2.11 5.16
CA ALA A 295 -23.41 3.38 5.78
C ALA A 295 -23.85 3.14 7.24
N PRO A 296 -23.31 3.88 8.22
CA PRO A 296 -23.80 3.83 9.60
C PRO A 296 -25.30 4.10 9.67
N THR A 297 -25.96 3.50 10.67
CA THR A 297 -27.41 3.63 10.86
C THR A 297 -27.82 5.00 11.37
N THR A 298 -26.92 5.70 12.05
CA THR A 298 -27.15 7.05 12.58
C THR A 298 -25.90 7.89 12.37
N ILE A 299 -26.05 9.07 11.78
CA ILE A 299 -24.96 10.00 11.48
C ILE A 299 -25.37 11.38 12.01
N GLN A 300 -24.66 11.95 13.00
CA GLN A 300 -25.10 13.21 13.63
C GLN A 300 -24.86 14.45 12.75
N SER A 301 -23.91 14.37 11.83
CA SER A 301 -23.54 15.46 10.92
C SER A 301 -22.90 14.88 9.67
N ASP A 302 -22.92 15.62 8.56
CA ASP A 302 -22.23 15.23 7.34
C ASP A 302 -20.79 14.75 7.59
N ILE A 303 -20.43 13.62 6.99
CA ILE A 303 -19.11 13.00 7.10
C ILE A 303 -18.42 13.06 5.73
N ASP A 304 -17.23 13.67 5.70
CA ASP A 304 -16.33 13.66 4.55
C ASP A 304 -15.24 12.63 4.83
N ALA A 305 -15.54 11.37 4.54
CA ALA A 305 -14.67 10.26 4.91
C ALA A 305 -13.40 10.25 4.06
N LYS A 306 -12.28 10.66 4.66
CA LYS A 306 -10.97 10.77 4.00
C LYS A 306 -10.25 9.41 3.97
N PHE A 307 -10.24 8.76 2.83
CA PHE A 307 -9.41 7.58 2.58
C PHE A 307 -8.04 8.01 2.04
N VAL A 308 -6.99 7.33 2.50
CA VAL A 308 -5.61 7.62 2.07
C VAL A 308 -4.97 6.34 1.54
N GLY A 309 -4.77 6.28 0.24
CA GLY A 309 -4.10 5.19 -0.46
C GLY A 309 -2.64 5.49 -0.75
N SER A 310 -1.75 4.52 -0.54
CA SER A 310 -0.35 4.61 -0.97
C SER A 310 0.23 3.22 -1.30
N ALA A 311 1.33 3.21 -2.04
CA ALA A 311 2.19 2.05 -2.21
C ALA A 311 3.51 2.31 -1.47
N VAL A 312 3.86 1.46 -0.52
CA VAL A 312 4.99 1.69 0.39
C VAL A 312 5.86 0.46 0.56
N GLN A 313 7.13 0.66 0.89
CA GLN A 313 8.05 -0.41 1.30
C GLN A 313 8.47 -0.18 2.74
N THR A 314 8.12 -1.13 3.62
CA THR A 314 8.38 -0.99 5.05
C THR A 314 8.40 -2.35 5.75
N THR A 315 9.13 -2.40 6.87
CA THR A 315 9.06 -3.51 7.82
C THR A 315 7.91 -3.35 8.83
N LEU A 316 7.40 -2.12 8.99
CA LEU A 316 6.34 -1.77 9.93
C LEU A 316 5.25 -0.97 9.23
N LEU A 317 4.00 -1.47 9.32
CA LEU A 317 2.85 -0.87 8.68
C LEU A 317 2.03 -0.06 9.71
N ASP A 318 2.27 1.26 9.77
CA ASP A 318 1.67 2.17 10.75
C ASP A 318 0.72 3.18 10.09
N VAL A 319 -0.51 3.26 10.59
CA VAL A 319 -1.57 4.14 10.09
C VAL A 319 -1.20 5.62 10.22
N ASN A 320 -0.47 6.01 11.27
CA ASN A 320 -0.11 7.40 11.50
C ASN A 320 0.84 7.92 10.42
N ILE A 321 1.77 7.07 9.96
CA ILE A 321 2.69 7.40 8.87
C ILE A 321 1.94 7.46 7.54
N LEU A 322 1.06 6.49 7.28
CA LEU A 322 0.34 6.37 6.01
C LEU A 322 -0.78 7.41 5.83
N SER A 323 -1.37 7.90 6.93
CA SER A 323 -2.43 8.92 6.89
C SER A 323 -1.98 10.28 6.34
N GLY A 324 -0.65 10.52 6.29
CA GLY A 324 -0.04 11.71 5.71
C GLY A 324 0.25 11.62 4.21
N ALA A 325 -0.01 10.49 3.55
CA ALA A 325 0.30 10.30 2.14
C ALA A 325 -0.61 11.11 1.19
N ASN A 326 -0.15 11.30 -0.05
CA ASN A 326 -0.80 12.17 -1.03
C ASN A 326 -1.99 11.53 -1.77
N GLY A 327 -2.15 10.21 -1.71
CA GLY A 327 -3.24 9.50 -2.40
C GLY A 327 -4.58 9.62 -1.68
N ILE A 328 -5.13 10.82 -1.60
CA ILE A 328 -6.36 11.10 -0.87
C ILE A 328 -7.58 10.93 -1.79
N SER A 329 -8.60 10.23 -1.33
CA SER A 329 -9.93 10.21 -1.95
C SER A 329 -11.02 10.24 -0.88
N TYR A 330 -12.19 10.77 -1.23
CA TYR A 330 -13.28 10.98 -0.28
C TYR A 330 -14.51 10.15 -0.62
N VAL A 331 -15.22 9.70 0.41
CA VAL A 331 -16.59 9.18 0.31
C VAL A 331 -17.47 10.04 1.22
N TYR A 332 -18.57 10.55 0.69
CA TYR A 332 -19.40 11.52 1.40
C TYR A 332 -20.69 10.89 1.91
N LEU A 333 -20.93 11.04 3.21
CA LEU A 333 -22.16 10.58 3.88
C LEU A 333 -22.89 11.80 4.47
N ALA A 334 -24.22 11.76 4.43
CA ALA A 334 -25.10 12.79 4.96
C ALA A 334 -25.46 12.51 6.42
N GLY A 335 -25.51 13.57 7.23
CA GLY A 335 -26.07 13.52 8.57
C GLY A 335 -27.59 13.32 8.56
N ASP A 336 -28.09 12.68 9.60
CA ASP A 336 -29.51 12.63 9.93
C ASP A 336 -29.98 14.04 10.30
N VAL A 337 -30.89 14.58 9.50
CA VAL A 337 -31.57 15.83 9.84
C VAL A 337 -32.64 15.50 10.89
N ASN A 338 -32.25 15.43 12.16
CA ASN A 338 -33.19 15.19 13.24
C ASN A 338 -33.94 16.50 13.56
N LEU A 339 -34.90 16.86 12.71
CA LEU A 339 -35.84 17.94 12.97
C LEU A 339 -36.82 17.46 14.05
N THR A 340 -36.47 17.64 15.33
CA THR A 340 -37.46 17.51 16.40
C THR A 340 -38.44 18.68 16.30
N LEU A 341 -39.59 18.43 15.67
CA LEU A 341 -40.70 19.37 15.64
C LEU A 341 -41.30 19.45 17.05
N VAL A 342 -40.88 20.43 17.83
CA VAL A 342 -41.48 20.72 19.13
C VAL A 342 -42.77 21.51 18.87
N ALA A 343 -43.93 20.87 19.04
CA ALA A 343 -45.19 21.59 19.06
C ALA A 343 -45.14 22.64 20.20
N PRO A 344 -45.59 23.88 19.97
CA PRO A 344 -45.68 24.87 21.05
C PRO A 344 -46.60 24.33 22.16
N THR A 345 -46.04 24.00 23.32
CA THR A 345 -46.81 23.58 24.51
C THR A 345 -47.27 24.75 25.37
N GLY A 346 -47.17 25.99 24.85
CA GLY A 346 -47.60 27.20 25.54
C GLY A 346 -49.03 27.60 25.15
N ASP A 347 -49.78 28.13 26.11
CA ASP A 347 -51.08 28.75 25.85
C ASP A 347 -50.91 29.92 24.87
N LEU A 348 -51.59 29.84 23.72
CA LEU A 348 -51.65 30.91 22.73
C LEU A 348 -52.66 31.96 23.21
N THR A 349 -52.16 33.09 23.74
CA THR A 349 -53.04 34.21 24.12
C THR A 349 -53.36 35.07 22.90
N ALA A 350 -54.62 35.07 22.47
CA ALA A 350 -55.12 36.00 21.45
C ALA A 350 -55.64 37.28 22.12
N THR A 351 -55.09 38.44 21.76
CA THR A 351 -55.61 39.74 22.18
C THR A 351 -56.70 40.20 21.21
N THR A 352 -57.97 40.14 21.63
CA THR A 352 -59.08 40.69 20.85
C THR A 352 -59.37 42.13 21.30
N SER A 353 -59.21 43.12 20.42
CA SER A 353 -59.42 44.54 20.76
C SER A 353 -60.88 45.02 20.67
N ALA A 354 -61.86 44.11 20.61
CA ALA A 354 -63.27 44.46 20.45
C ALA A 354 -64.12 43.93 21.63
N VAL A 355 -64.86 44.83 22.29
CA VAL A 355 -65.81 44.49 23.36
C VAL A 355 -66.97 43.70 22.73
N GLY A 356 -67.07 42.40 23.04
CA GLY A 356 -68.15 41.51 22.58
C GLY A 356 -67.72 40.26 21.80
N ALA A 357 -66.43 40.02 21.59
CA ALA A 357 -65.94 38.80 20.93
C ALA A 357 -65.82 37.63 21.91
N ALA A 358 -66.94 36.99 22.26
CA ALA A 358 -66.94 35.85 23.20
C ALA A 358 -66.40 34.55 22.59
N ASP A 359 -66.36 34.39 21.27
CA ASP A 359 -65.99 33.12 20.62
C ASP A 359 -65.11 33.34 19.37
N ALA A 360 -63.86 33.76 19.55
CA ALA A 360 -62.88 33.74 18.47
C ALA A 360 -62.26 32.33 18.36
N MET A 361 -62.77 31.51 17.44
CA MET A 361 -62.12 30.24 17.06
C MET A 361 -60.93 30.52 16.14
N ALA A 362 -59.72 30.26 16.61
CA ALA A 362 -58.53 30.19 15.76
C ALA A 362 -58.34 28.73 15.29
N ALA A 363 -58.52 28.48 13.99
CA ALA A 363 -58.20 27.19 13.40
C ALA A 363 -56.67 27.12 13.24
N LEU A 364 -56.02 26.30 14.06
CA LEU A 364 -54.63 25.92 13.82
C LEU A 364 -54.60 24.92 12.65
N PRO A 365 -53.69 25.09 11.68
CA PRO A 365 -53.52 24.08 10.65
C PRO A 365 -53.03 22.78 11.30
N ALA A 366 -53.57 21.64 10.87
CA ALA A 366 -53.17 20.32 11.38
C ALA A 366 -51.73 19.94 10.97
N THR A 367 -51.14 20.70 10.05
CA THR A 367 -49.77 20.56 9.56
C THR A 367 -49.12 21.94 9.44
N LEU A 368 -47.85 22.06 9.84
CA LEU A 368 -47.04 23.25 9.57
C LEU A 368 -46.26 23.00 8.27
N LYS A 369 -46.42 23.88 7.29
CA LYS A 369 -45.65 23.82 6.03
C LYS A 369 -44.21 24.26 6.29
N ASP A 370 -43.26 23.68 5.56
CA ASP A 370 -41.91 24.24 5.51
C ASP A 370 -41.90 25.59 4.75
N ASP A 371 -40.78 26.31 4.80
CA ASP A 371 -40.59 27.62 4.16
C ASP A 371 -40.66 27.55 2.62
N ALA A 372 -40.85 26.36 2.03
CA ALA A 372 -41.03 26.13 0.61
C ALA A 372 -42.51 25.94 0.20
N GLY A 373 -43.45 25.88 1.15
CA GLY A 373 -44.88 26.03 0.88
C GLY A 373 -45.53 24.92 0.06
N VAL A 374 -45.04 23.67 0.16
CA VAL A 374 -45.72 22.51 -0.45
C VAL A 374 -46.36 21.66 0.65
N ASP A 375 -47.62 21.28 0.43
CA ASP A 375 -48.52 20.62 1.40
C ASP A 375 -48.02 19.29 1.97
#